data_AF-A0A0S8GFY9-F1
#
_entry.id   AF-A0A0S8GFY9-F1
#
_cell.length_a   1.000
_cell.length_b   1.000
_cell.length_c   1.000
_cell.angle_alpha   90.00
_cell.angle_beta   90.00
_cell.angle_gamma   90.00
#
_symmetry.space_group_name_H-M   'P 1'
#
loop_
_entity.id
_entity.type
_entity.pdbx_description
1 polymer ?
#
loop_
_entity_poly.entity_id
_entity_poly.type
_entity_poly.pdbx_seq_one_letter_code
_entity_poly.pdbx_strand_id
1 'polypeptide(L)'
;MFLNPNRVMAAVYMFVFSASVCVAYNPEECTFSVRFNEEVSNLRIVSMFLLPDEVLKIMIVQPDSESYDLAYSSGSIVKHEHVQWQWKAPHGTGLYTLSIQSNYSTDTMKLNIFVMVPYSAMKGEYLNGYRIGKYPAIPFKQLSIYKPPRGFIEVTSENENTYLTPHFQLKQFLCKQSSGYPKYVVLRERLLLKLEMILKRMTEEGYPAETFSILSGYRTPYYNKAIGNVRYSRHNWGGAADIFIDENPKDGMMDDLNNDGKYNWEDAKVLYDIIDDMYGKPWYAPFVGGLGRYKKSDAHGPFVHVDVRGFHARWGD
;
A
#
# COMPACT_ATOMS: atom_id res chain seq x y z
N MET A 1 -28.03 -70.56 31.40
CA MET A 1 -27.26 -69.62 32.22
C MET A 1 -26.19 -69.02 31.32
N PHE A 2 -26.10 -67.69 31.29
CA PHE A 2 -25.11 -66.84 30.61
C PHE A 2 -25.22 -66.62 29.10
N LEU A 3 -25.71 -65.40 28.80
CA LEU A 3 -25.58 -64.63 27.56
C LEU A 3 -24.11 -64.32 27.26
N ASN A 4 -23.71 -64.32 25.98
CA ASN A 4 -22.54 -63.59 25.52
C ASN A 4 -22.73 -63.09 24.07
N PRO A 5 -22.98 -61.79 23.84
CA PRO A 5 -23.05 -61.24 22.50
C PRO A 5 -21.78 -60.43 22.19
N ASN A 6 -20.86 -61.01 21.40
CA ASN A 6 -19.80 -60.22 20.76
C ASN A 6 -20.35 -59.62 19.46
N ARG A 7 -20.95 -58.43 19.54
CA ARG A 7 -21.15 -57.54 18.39
C ARG A 7 -19.97 -56.58 18.32
N VAL A 8 -19.11 -56.77 17.33
CA VAL A 8 -18.06 -55.81 16.98
C VAL A 8 -18.74 -54.59 16.35
N MET A 9 -18.75 -53.46 17.08
CA MET A 9 -19.11 -52.16 16.53
C MET A 9 -17.93 -51.65 15.69
N ALA A 10 -18.10 -51.60 14.37
CA ALA A 10 -17.19 -50.86 13.51
C ALA A 10 -17.50 -49.36 13.65
N ALA A 11 -16.62 -48.63 14.33
CA ALA A 11 -16.65 -47.18 14.35
C ALA A 11 -16.17 -46.64 12.99
N VAL A 12 -17.10 -46.16 12.18
CA VAL A 12 -16.79 -45.41 10.96
C VAL A 12 -16.34 -44.02 11.39
N TYR A 13 -15.02 -43.78 11.39
CA TYR A 13 -14.47 -42.43 11.52
C TYR A 13 -14.78 -41.65 10.25
N MET A 14 -15.81 -40.81 10.31
CA MET A 14 -16.08 -39.84 9.25
C MET A 14 -15.05 -38.71 9.40
N PHE A 15 -13.97 -38.77 8.61
CA PHE A 15 -13.07 -37.64 8.47
C PHE A 15 -13.82 -36.52 7.76
N VAL A 16 -14.26 -35.52 8.52
CA VAL A 16 -14.71 -34.24 7.97
C VAL A 16 -13.44 -33.54 7.49
N PHE A 17 -13.15 -33.64 6.19
CA PHE A 17 -12.22 -32.72 5.55
C PHE A 17 -12.86 -31.33 5.61
N SER A 18 -12.39 -30.48 6.52
CA SER A 18 -12.60 -29.04 6.40
C SER A 18 -11.86 -28.61 5.13
N ALA A 19 -12.61 -28.32 4.07
CA ALA A 19 -12.04 -27.60 2.94
C ALA A 19 -11.53 -26.26 3.48
N SER A 20 -10.21 -26.11 3.59
CA SER A 20 -9.61 -24.81 3.81
C SER A 20 -10.13 -23.92 2.68
N VAL A 21 -10.88 -22.88 3.02
CA VAL A 21 -11.24 -21.84 2.07
C VAL A 21 -9.91 -21.19 1.69
N CYS A 22 -9.35 -21.63 0.57
CA CYS A 22 -8.19 -20.98 -0.02
C CYS A 22 -8.71 -19.59 -0.41
N VAL A 23 -8.30 -18.57 0.34
CA VAL A 23 -8.63 -17.20 -0.01
C VAL A 23 -7.97 -16.94 -1.36
N ALA A 24 -8.77 -16.92 -2.41
CA ALA A 24 -8.28 -16.72 -3.76
C ALA A 24 -7.92 -15.23 -3.90
N TYR A 25 -6.63 -14.95 -4.06
CA TYR A 25 -6.16 -13.63 -4.48
C TYR A 25 -6.91 -13.21 -5.74
N ASN A 26 -7.52 -12.03 -5.70
CA ASN A 26 -8.16 -11.42 -6.85
C ASN A 26 -7.33 -10.20 -7.28
N PRO A 27 -6.73 -10.19 -8.47
CA PRO A 27 -5.85 -9.09 -8.89
C PRO A 27 -6.55 -7.74 -8.94
N GLU A 28 -7.89 -7.70 -9.06
CA GLU A 28 -8.66 -6.45 -9.10
C GLU A 28 -8.11 -5.47 -10.15
N GLU A 29 -7.87 -5.99 -11.36
CA GLU A 29 -7.37 -5.25 -12.52
C GLU A 29 -8.49 -4.99 -13.55
N CYS A 30 -8.37 -3.87 -14.27
CA CYS A 30 -9.12 -3.51 -15.46
C CYS A 30 -8.41 -4.03 -16.72
N THR A 31 -9.17 -4.21 -17.81
CA THR A 31 -8.62 -4.53 -19.14
C THR A 31 -7.84 -3.38 -19.78
N PHE A 32 -7.93 -2.17 -19.24
CA PHE A 32 -7.24 -0.98 -19.74
C PHE A 32 -6.30 -0.40 -18.68
N SER A 33 -5.27 0.31 -19.13
CA SER A 33 -4.30 1.00 -18.27
C SER A 33 -4.48 2.50 -18.33
N VAL A 34 -4.31 3.17 -17.18
CA VAL A 34 -4.36 4.63 -17.07
C VAL A 34 -2.99 5.14 -16.65
N ARG A 35 -2.51 6.14 -17.38
CA ARG A 35 -1.36 6.95 -16.99
C ARG A 35 -1.83 8.16 -16.19
N PHE A 36 -1.23 8.36 -15.02
CA PHE A 36 -1.44 9.50 -14.15
C PHE A 36 -0.11 9.89 -13.49
N ASN A 37 0.19 11.19 -13.43
CA ASN A 37 1.49 11.68 -12.98
C ASN A 37 2.65 10.99 -13.73
N GLU A 38 3.54 10.30 -13.01
CA GLU A 38 4.65 9.51 -13.57
C GLU A 38 4.37 8.00 -13.61
N GLU A 39 3.16 7.58 -13.22
CA GLU A 39 2.80 6.18 -13.04
C GLU A 39 1.83 5.69 -14.13
N VAL A 40 1.82 4.38 -14.34
CA VAL A 40 0.85 3.66 -15.17
C VAL A 40 0.32 2.49 -14.36
N SER A 41 -1.00 2.30 -14.35
CA SER A 41 -1.63 1.18 -13.64
C SER A 41 -2.90 0.74 -14.35
N ASN A 42 -3.19 -0.55 -14.25
CA ASN A 42 -4.47 -1.16 -14.63
C ASN A 42 -5.29 -1.59 -13.40
N LEU A 43 -4.93 -1.20 -12.17
CA LEU A 43 -5.70 -1.58 -10.98
C LEU A 43 -7.07 -0.90 -10.98
N ARG A 44 -8.11 -1.59 -10.49
CA ARG A 44 -9.48 -1.07 -10.37
C ARG A 44 -9.60 0.12 -9.43
N ILE A 45 -8.70 0.23 -8.46
CA ILE A 45 -8.62 1.37 -7.53
C ILE A 45 -7.19 1.87 -7.52
N VAL A 46 -6.99 3.17 -7.75
CA VAL A 46 -5.71 3.83 -7.51
C VAL A 46 -5.92 5.17 -6.82
N SER A 47 -4.92 5.62 -6.08
CA SER A 47 -4.93 6.89 -5.37
C SER A 47 -3.87 7.86 -5.86
N MET A 48 -4.20 9.15 -5.83
CA MET A 48 -3.32 10.25 -6.24
C MET A 48 -3.34 11.34 -5.18
N PHE A 49 -2.20 12.02 -5.02
CA PHE A 49 -2.03 13.03 -3.97
C PHE A 49 -1.70 14.39 -4.60
N LEU A 50 -2.69 15.29 -4.63
CA LEU A 50 -2.60 16.58 -5.30
C LEU A 50 -2.67 17.73 -4.29
N LEU A 51 -2.07 18.87 -4.63
CA LEU A 51 -2.34 20.12 -3.93
C LEU A 51 -3.65 20.76 -4.42
N PRO A 52 -4.24 21.69 -3.65
CA PRO A 52 -5.35 22.52 -4.12
C PRO A 52 -5.04 23.15 -5.48
N ASP A 53 -6.04 23.18 -6.36
CA ASP A 53 -5.97 23.74 -7.71
C ASP A 53 -4.97 23.07 -8.68
N GLU A 54 -4.31 21.99 -8.28
CA GLU A 54 -3.37 21.27 -9.14
C GLU A 54 -4.10 20.53 -10.28
N VAL A 55 -3.48 20.49 -11.45
CA VAL A 55 -4.03 19.82 -12.64
C VAL A 55 -3.44 18.42 -12.77
N LEU A 56 -4.32 17.42 -12.70
CA LEU A 56 -4.03 16.03 -13.02
C LEU A 56 -4.21 15.79 -14.52
N LYS A 57 -3.17 15.26 -15.17
CA LYS A 57 -3.28 14.72 -16.53
C LYS A 57 -3.60 13.23 -16.45
N ILE A 58 -4.63 12.81 -17.16
CA ILE A 58 -5.13 11.43 -17.20
C ILE A 58 -5.16 10.99 -18.65
N MET A 59 -4.60 9.82 -18.94
CA MET A 59 -4.53 9.28 -20.29
C MET A 59 -4.71 7.76 -20.28
N ILE A 60 -5.55 7.23 -21.16
CA ILE A 60 -5.58 5.78 -21.41
C ILE A 60 -4.32 5.39 -22.20
N VAL A 61 -3.64 4.35 -21.75
CA VAL A 61 -2.44 3.82 -22.41
C VAL A 61 -2.87 2.72 -23.38
N GLN A 62 -2.35 2.77 -24.62
CA GLN A 62 -2.71 1.85 -25.70
C GLN A 62 -4.23 1.72 -25.86
N PRO A 63 -4.93 2.84 -26.10
CA PRO A 63 -6.36 2.78 -26.30
C PRO A 63 -6.65 1.95 -27.55
N ASP A 64 -7.52 0.96 -27.41
CA ASP A 64 -8.15 0.32 -28.56
C ASP A 64 -9.08 1.34 -29.26
N SER A 65 -9.89 0.92 -30.23
CA SER A 65 -10.97 1.77 -30.79
C SER A 65 -12.09 2.10 -29.77
N GLU A 66 -11.82 1.94 -28.47
CA GLU A 66 -12.73 2.13 -27.35
C GLU A 66 -12.95 3.61 -27.05
N SER A 67 -14.18 3.91 -26.64
CA SER A 67 -14.52 5.19 -26.02
C SER A 67 -14.60 4.99 -24.51
N TYR A 68 -14.17 6.02 -23.77
CA TYR A 68 -14.17 6.01 -22.31
C TYR A 68 -14.89 7.24 -21.80
N ASP A 69 -15.69 7.02 -20.77
CA ASP A 69 -16.41 8.06 -20.05
C ASP A 69 -15.78 8.27 -18.68
N LEU A 70 -15.71 9.55 -18.28
CA LEU A 70 -15.12 9.95 -17.01
C LEU A 70 -16.15 10.73 -16.20
N ALA A 71 -16.57 10.13 -15.08
CA ALA A 71 -17.43 10.75 -14.08
C ALA A 71 -16.58 11.27 -12.92
N TYR A 72 -16.98 12.38 -12.30
CA TYR A 72 -16.21 13.01 -11.22
C TYR A 72 -17.11 13.63 -10.15
N SER A 73 -16.66 13.58 -8.89
CA SER A 73 -17.44 14.10 -7.76
C SER A 73 -17.37 15.63 -7.60
N SER A 74 -16.24 16.24 -7.96
CA SER A 74 -16.01 17.69 -7.90
C SER A 74 -14.81 18.11 -8.76
N GLY A 75 -14.53 19.40 -8.81
CA GLY A 75 -13.46 20.00 -9.62
C GLY A 75 -13.95 20.40 -11.00
N SER A 76 -13.01 20.60 -11.93
CA SER A 76 -13.33 20.91 -13.33
C SER A 76 -12.50 20.06 -14.26
N ILE A 77 -13.12 19.56 -15.33
CA ILE A 77 -12.45 18.71 -16.31
C ILE A 77 -12.46 19.35 -17.70
N VAL A 78 -11.32 19.24 -18.39
CA VAL A 78 -11.18 19.54 -19.81
C VAL A 78 -10.82 18.25 -20.52
N LYS A 79 -11.70 17.78 -21.41
CA LYS A 79 -11.40 16.68 -22.33
C LYS A 79 -10.65 17.25 -23.53
N HIS A 80 -9.47 16.72 -23.83
CA HIS A 80 -8.66 17.17 -24.96
C HIS A 80 -8.87 16.27 -26.18
N GLU A 81 -8.78 14.95 -25.98
CA GLU A 81 -9.02 13.93 -27.02
C GLU A 81 -9.95 12.82 -26.48
N HIS A 82 -10.24 11.79 -27.27
CA HIS A 82 -11.13 10.68 -26.87
C HIS A 82 -10.68 9.95 -25.59
N VAL A 83 -9.39 10.02 -25.27
CA VAL A 83 -8.71 9.20 -24.24
C VAL A 83 -7.83 10.01 -23.29
N GLN A 84 -7.93 11.34 -23.33
CA GLN A 84 -7.11 12.24 -22.52
C GLN A 84 -7.94 13.33 -21.85
N TRP A 85 -7.74 13.48 -20.54
CA TRP A 85 -8.37 14.50 -19.72
C TRP A 85 -7.33 15.29 -18.92
N GLN A 86 -7.67 16.55 -18.66
CA GLN A 86 -7.06 17.35 -17.62
C GLN A 86 -8.13 17.65 -16.59
N TRP A 87 -7.95 17.11 -15.39
CA TRP A 87 -8.82 17.39 -14.26
C TRP A 87 -8.12 18.33 -13.30
N LYS A 88 -8.74 19.45 -12.96
CA LYS A 88 -8.23 20.40 -11.97
C LYS A 88 -8.86 20.11 -10.62
N ALA A 89 -8.00 19.90 -9.63
CA ALA A 89 -8.39 19.70 -8.24
C ALA A 89 -9.19 20.88 -7.70
N PRO A 90 -10.23 20.65 -6.88
CA PRO A 90 -10.87 21.69 -6.09
C PRO A 90 -9.87 22.45 -5.23
N HIS A 91 -10.23 23.66 -4.82
CA HIS A 91 -9.48 24.40 -3.81
C HIS A 91 -9.60 23.73 -2.42
N GLY A 92 -10.73 23.08 -2.12
CA GLY A 92 -10.95 22.39 -0.85
C GLY A 92 -10.06 21.16 -0.71
N THR A 93 -9.51 20.94 0.48
CA THR A 93 -8.80 19.70 0.83
C THR A 93 -9.80 18.59 1.11
N GLY A 94 -9.39 17.33 0.92
CA GLY A 94 -10.22 16.16 1.19
C GLY A 94 -10.15 15.11 0.10
N LEU A 95 -11.04 14.12 0.20
CA LEU A 95 -11.16 13.03 -0.76
C LEU A 95 -12.16 13.38 -1.87
N TYR A 96 -11.72 13.24 -3.11
CA TYR A 96 -12.51 13.36 -4.33
C TYR A 96 -12.37 12.08 -5.14
N THR A 97 -13.31 11.82 -6.04
CA THR A 97 -13.32 10.59 -6.82
C THR A 97 -13.56 10.88 -8.28
N LEU A 98 -12.79 10.23 -9.15
CA LEU A 98 -13.11 10.06 -10.55
C LEU A 98 -13.39 8.58 -10.82
N SER A 99 -14.24 8.29 -11.80
CA SER A 99 -14.46 6.94 -12.31
C SER A 99 -14.29 6.98 -13.82
N ILE A 100 -13.43 6.10 -14.34
CA ILE A 100 -13.24 5.90 -15.78
C ILE A 100 -13.89 4.58 -16.14
N GLN A 101 -14.87 4.63 -17.04
CA GLN A 101 -15.60 3.46 -17.51
C GLN A 101 -15.28 3.22 -18.98
N SER A 102 -14.98 1.96 -19.34
CA SER A 102 -14.94 1.56 -20.75
C SER A 102 -16.38 1.43 -21.26
N ASN A 103 -16.64 1.93 -22.47
CA ASN A 103 -17.95 1.77 -23.11
C ASN A 103 -18.11 0.42 -23.83
N TYR A 104 -17.08 -0.43 -23.80
CA TYR A 104 -17.09 -1.75 -24.44
C TYR A 104 -17.13 -2.90 -23.42
N SER A 105 -16.49 -2.74 -22.26
CA SER A 105 -16.54 -3.70 -21.15
C SER A 105 -17.32 -3.14 -19.97
N THR A 106 -17.61 -3.97 -18.98
CA THR A 106 -18.16 -3.51 -17.69
C THR A 106 -17.08 -2.97 -16.75
N ASP A 107 -15.84 -2.80 -17.22
CA ASP A 107 -14.73 -2.37 -16.37
C ASP A 107 -14.82 -0.89 -16.03
N THR A 108 -14.61 -0.62 -14.75
CA THR A 108 -14.53 0.72 -14.19
C THR A 108 -13.29 0.81 -13.33
N MET A 109 -12.47 1.82 -13.59
CA MET A 109 -11.35 2.21 -12.74
C MET A 109 -11.77 3.40 -11.87
N LYS A 110 -11.64 3.27 -10.55
CA LYS A 110 -11.86 4.32 -9.58
C LYS A 110 -10.55 5.01 -9.22
N LEU A 111 -10.55 6.32 -9.35
CA LEU A 111 -9.45 7.21 -8.98
C LEU A 111 -9.81 7.94 -7.68
N ASN A 112 -9.18 7.56 -6.56
CA ASN A 112 -9.32 8.27 -5.29
C ASN A 112 -8.29 9.40 -5.21
N ILE A 113 -8.74 10.64 -5.27
CA ILE A 113 -7.88 11.82 -5.28
C ILE A 113 -7.94 12.49 -3.92
N PHE A 114 -6.82 12.48 -3.19
CA PHE A 114 -6.69 13.24 -1.96
C PHE A 114 -6.09 14.60 -2.27
N VAL A 115 -6.90 15.65 -2.19
CA VAL A 115 -6.42 17.04 -2.22
C VAL A 115 -5.85 17.34 -0.83
N MET A 116 -4.52 17.41 -0.79
CA MET A 116 -3.72 17.51 0.42
C MET A 116 -3.77 18.88 1.06
N VAL A 117 -3.57 18.92 2.38
CA VAL A 117 -3.24 20.16 3.08
C VAL A 117 -1.80 20.57 2.71
N PRO A 118 -1.57 21.75 2.12
CA PRO A 118 -0.23 22.18 1.71
C PRO A 118 0.76 22.21 2.88
N TYR A 119 2.03 21.91 2.63
CA TYR A 119 3.08 21.97 3.65
C TYR A 119 3.20 23.36 4.30
N SER A 120 2.93 24.41 3.52
CA SER A 120 2.92 25.81 3.98
C SER A 120 1.87 26.11 5.06
N ALA A 121 0.88 25.25 5.26
CA ALA A 121 -0.12 25.39 6.33
C ALA A 121 0.42 25.00 7.71
N MET A 122 1.61 24.37 7.78
CA MET A 122 2.23 24.03 9.06
C MET A 122 2.54 25.29 9.90
N LYS A 123 2.23 25.21 11.19
CA LYS A 123 2.60 26.20 12.21
C LYS A 123 3.67 25.61 13.11
N GLY A 124 4.93 25.94 12.82
CA GLY A 124 6.08 25.33 13.50
C GLY A 124 6.17 23.83 13.20
N GLU A 125 6.01 23.00 14.23
CA GLU A 125 6.05 21.52 14.10
C GLU A 125 4.67 20.87 13.93
N TYR A 126 3.60 21.68 13.84
CA TYR A 126 2.22 21.20 13.94
C TYR A 126 1.41 21.54 12.69
N LEU A 127 0.46 20.67 12.38
CA LEU A 127 -0.60 20.90 11.41
C LEU A 127 -1.94 20.58 12.09
N ASN A 128 -2.81 21.57 12.26
CA ASN A 128 -4.11 21.43 12.93
C ASN A 128 -4.05 20.65 14.26
N GLY A 129 -3.04 20.94 15.10
CA GLY A 129 -2.84 20.28 16.40
C GLY A 129 -2.10 18.93 16.35
N TYR A 130 -1.96 18.32 15.17
CA TYR A 130 -1.19 17.10 14.98
C TYR A 130 0.31 17.42 14.83
N ARG A 131 1.16 16.81 15.66
CA ARG A 131 2.60 17.05 15.63
C ARG A 131 3.27 16.27 14.48
N ILE A 132 3.72 16.99 13.47
CA ILE A 132 4.54 16.43 12.38
C ILE A 132 6.02 16.40 12.80
N GLY A 133 6.51 17.45 13.47
CA GLY A 133 7.93 17.64 13.73
C GLY A 133 8.64 18.35 12.58
N LYS A 134 9.96 18.19 12.49
CA LYS A 134 10.81 18.91 11.54
C LYS A 134 11.45 17.99 10.53
N TYR A 135 11.16 18.23 9.25
CA TYR A 135 11.96 17.67 8.17
C TYR A 135 13.38 18.26 8.17
N PRO A 136 14.41 17.51 7.74
CA PRO A 136 15.75 18.04 7.58
C PRO A 136 15.79 19.20 6.59
N ALA A 137 16.49 20.28 6.94
CA ALA A 137 16.65 21.44 6.07
C ALA A 137 17.50 21.13 4.82
N ILE A 138 18.49 20.23 4.97
CA ILE A 138 19.36 19.80 3.88
C ILE A 138 18.89 18.39 3.45
N PRO A 139 18.47 18.19 2.19
CA PRO A 139 18.13 16.86 1.70
C PRO A 139 19.33 15.93 1.74
N PHE A 140 19.10 14.65 2.07
CA PHE A 140 20.17 13.65 2.07
C PHE A 140 20.84 13.57 0.68
N LYS A 141 22.16 13.77 0.64
CA LYS A 141 22.96 13.78 -0.60
C LYS A 141 22.38 14.70 -1.70
N GLN A 142 21.67 15.78 -1.32
CA GLN A 142 20.99 16.69 -2.26
C GLN A 142 19.95 16.03 -3.18
N LEU A 143 19.51 14.81 -2.86
CA LEU A 143 18.53 14.08 -3.64
C LEU A 143 17.13 14.69 -3.44
N SER A 144 16.45 14.97 -4.55
CA SER A 144 15.11 15.59 -4.56
C SER A 144 14.07 14.83 -3.74
N ILE A 145 14.20 13.50 -3.68
CA ILE A 145 13.29 12.60 -2.94
C ILE A 145 13.31 12.82 -1.41
N TYR A 146 14.32 13.53 -0.88
CA TYR A 146 14.43 13.91 0.54
C TYR A 146 14.10 15.38 0.81
N LYS A 147 13.60 16.12 -0.18
CA LYS A 147 12.98 17.44 0.07
C LYS A 147 11.72 17.26 0.95
N PRO A 148 11.34 18.26 1.77
CA PRO A 148 10.07 18.23 2.49
C PRO A 148 8.89 17.90 1.55
N PRO A 149 7.87 17.17 2.04
CA PRO A 149 6.71 16.84 1.24
C PRO A 149 5.97 18.10 0.79
N ARG A 150 5.27 18.03 -0.34
CA ARG A 150 4.49 19.14 -0.89
C ARG A 150 3.29 19.49 -0.01
N GLY A 151 2.68 18.47 0.58
CA GLY A 151 1.52 18.54 1.45
C GLY A 151 1.31 17.23 2.19
N PHE A 152 0.20 17.15 2.90
CA PHE A 152 -0.18 16.02 3.72
C PHE A 152 -1.62 15.61 3.41
N ILE A 153 -1.85 14.30 3.32
CA ILE A 153 -3.19 13.73 3.26
C ILE A 153 -3.80 13.92 4.65
N GLU A 154 -4.93 14.62 4.72
CA GLU A 154 -5.74 14.70 5.94
C GLU A 154 -6.54 13.41 6.10
N VAL A 155 -6.31 12.72 7.21
CA VAL A 155 -7.02 11.50 7.57
C VAL A 155 -8.00 11.82 8.70
N THR A 156 -9.25 11.43 8.51
CA THR A 156 -10.34 11.62 9.46
C THR A 156 -11.01 10.27 9.75
N SER A 157 -11.91 10.22 10.74
CA SER A 157 -12.73 9.04 11.01
C SER A 157 -13.55 8.60 9.80
N GLU A 158 -13.96 9.54 8.95
CA GLU A 158 -14.82 9.28 7.80
C GLU A 158 -14.05 8.66 6.63
N ASN A 159 -12.77 9.00 6.46
CA ASN A 159 -11.99 8.60 5.29
C ASN A 159 -10.92 7.53 5.54
N GLU A 160 -10.62 7.17 6.80
CA GLU A 160 -9.51 6.26 7.12
C GLU A 160 -9.66 4.86 6.50
N ASN A 161 -10.89 4.42 6.24
CA ASN A 161 -11.20 3.13 5.63
C ASN A 161 -11.19 3.16 4.09
N THR A 162 -10.83 4.29 3.47
CA THR A 162 -10.72 4.41 2.01
C THR A 162 -9.63 3.48 1.49
N TYR A 163 -9.97 2.63 0.53
CA TYR A 163 -8.99 1.87 -0.25
C TYR A 163 -8.13 2.81 -1.08
N LEU A 164 -6.82 2.73 -0.89
CA LEU A 164 -5.83 3.45 -1.66
C LEU A 164 -5.55 2.76 -3.00
N THR A 165 -5.47 1.44 -2.95
CA THR A 165 -5.40 0.47 -4.06
C THR A 165 -6.27 -0.74 -3.64
N PRO A 166 -6.51 -1.75 -4.50
CA PRO A 166 -7.49 -2.81 -4.19
C PRO A 166 -7.24 -3.53 -2.86
N HIS A 167 -5.98 -3.72 -2.47
CA HIS A 167 -5.61 -4.49 -1.28
C HIS A 167 -5.10 -3.64 -0.11
N PHE A 168 -5.07 -2.30 -0.24
CA PHE A 168 -4.51 -1.44 0.81
C PHE A 168 -5.42 -0.26 1.14
N GLN A 169 -5.68 -0.04 2.43
CA GLN A 169 -6.50 1.05 2.98
C GLN A 169 -5.65 2.14 3.64
N LEU A 170 -6.16 3.37 3.65
CA LEU A 170 -5.46 4.54 4.20
C LEU A 170 -5.02 4.35 5.65
N LYS A 171 -5.87 3.77 6.50
CA LYS A 171 -5.56 3.53 7.92
C LYS A 171 -4.31 2.67 8.15
N GLN A 172 -3.98 1.75 7.23
CA GLN A 172 -2.80 0.88 7.37
C GLN A 172 -1.48 1.68 7.36
N PHE A 173 -1.49 2.89 6.78
CA PHE A 173 -0.30 3.74 6.67
C PHE A 173 -0.21 4.82 7.75
N LEU A 174 -1.15 4.87 8.70
CA LEU A 174 -1.15 5.87 9.77
C LEU A 174 0.10 5.74 10.65
N CYS A 175 0.64 6.88 11.05
CA CYS A 175 1.70 6.92 12.03
C CYS A 175 1.15 6.47 13.39
N LYS A 176 1.88 5.56 14.07
CA LYS A 176 1.53 5.01 15.40
C LYS A 176 1.59 6.02 16.55
N GLN A 177 1.89 7.29 16.28
CA GLN A 177 1.86 8.31 17.32
C GLN A 177 0.44 8.48 17.88
N SER A 178 0.32 8.44 19.20
CA SER A 178 -0.97 8.65 19.88
C SER A 178 -1.49 10.07 19.60
N SER A 179 -2.74 10.16 19.15
CA SER A 179 -3.40 11.39 18.73
C SER A 179 -4.87 11.14 18.40
N GLY A 180 -5.70 12.19 18.49
CA GLY A 180 -7.03 12.22 17.89
C GLY A 180 -6.99 12.56 16.39
N TYR A 181 -8.17 12.69 15.78
CA TYR A 181 -8.32 13.18 14.41
C TYR A 181 -8.39 14.73 14.37
N PRO A 182 -7.98 15.37 13.25
CA PRO A 182 -7.37 14.75 12.06
C PRO A 182 -5.93 14.28 12.30
N LYS A 183 -5.54 13.23 11.57
CA LYS A 183 -4.15 12.78 11.44
C LYS A 183 -3.65 13.16 10.05
N TYR A 184 -2.34 13.11 9.86
CA TYR A 184 -1.73 13.48 8.59
C TYR A 184 -0.73 12.45 8.12
N VAL A 185 -0.80 12.13 6.83
CA VAL A 185 0.03 11.11 6.19
C VAL A 185 0.69 11.69 4.95
N VAL A 186 1.92 11.24 4.68
CA VAL A 186 2.56 11.39 3.37
C VAL A 186 2.63 10.01 2.75
N LEU A 187 2.24 9.89 1.48
CA LEU A 187 2.37 8.67 0.68
C LEU A 187 2.92 8.99 -0.71
N ARG A 188 3.42 7.96 -1.38
CA ARG A 188 3.83 7.97 -2.78
C ARG A 188 3.05 6.90 -3.52
N GLU A 189 2.48 7.26 -4.65
CA GLU A 189 1.74 6.37 -5.54
C GLU A 189 2.57 5.14 -5.88
N ARG A 190 3.84 5.34 -6.21
CA ARG A 190 4.80 4.27 -6.51
C ARG A 190 4.98 3.25 -5.38
N LEU A 191 4.88 3.65 -4.12
CA LEU A 191 4.95 2.71 -2.99
C LEU A 191 3.73 1.78 -3.01
N LEU A 192 2.53 2.34 -3.21
CA LEU A 192 1.29 1.57 -3.24
C LEU A 192 1.29 0.57 -4.41
N LEU A 193 1.68 1.03 -5.60
CA LEU A 193 1.83 0.16 -6.77
C LEU A 193 2.88 -0.93 -6.56
N LYS A 194 4.00 -0.62 -5.88
CA LYS A 194 5.01 -1.60 -5.50
C LYS A 194 4.44 -2.66 -4.56
N LEU A 195 3.63 -2.28 -3.58
CA LEU A 195 3.03 -3.21 -2.62
C LEU A 195 2.04 -4.17 -3.30
N GLU A 196 1.20 -3.68 -4.19
CA GLU A 196 0.30 -4.50 -5.02
C GLU A 196 1.09 -5.51 -5.88
N MET A 197 2.16 -5.07 -6.51
CA MET A 197 3.03 -5.94 -7.30
C MET A 197 3.75 -7.00 -6.45
N ILE A 198 4.20 -6.64 -5.24
CA ILE A 198 4.79 -7.62 -4.31
C ILE A 198 3.72 -8.63 -3.88
N LEU A 199 2.51 -8.19 -3.55
CA LEU A 199 1.42 -9.08 -3.13
C LEU A 199 1.04 -10.08 -4.24
N LYS A 200 0.92 -9.58 -5.48
CA LYS A 200 0.74 -10.42 -6.67
C LYS A 200 1.86 -11.45 -6.81
N ARG A 201 3.12 -11.01 -6.65
CA ARG A 201 4.27 -11.92 -6.74
C ARG A 201 4.28 -12.96 -5.64
N MET A 202 3.98 -12.61 -4.40
CA MET A 202 3.89 -13.57 -3.29
C MET A 202 2.82 -14.64 -3.57
N THR A 203 1.67 -14.23 -4.10
CA THR A 203 0.62 -15.16 -4.53
C THR A 203 1.12 -16.12 -5.62
N GLU A 204 1.81 -15.61 -6.64
CA GLU A 204 2.38 -16.44 -7.72
C GLU A 204 3.40 -17.47 -7.21
N GLU A 205 4.12 -17.14 -6.13
CA GLU A 205 5.10 -18.01 -5.47
C GLU A 205 4.47 -18.95 -4.42
N GLY A 206 3.13 -18.96 -4.30
CA GLY A 206 2.40 -19.88 -3.42
C GLY A 206 2.08 -19.35 -2.03
N TYR A 207 2.21 -18.04 -1.80
CA TYR A 207 1.90 -17.36 -0.54
C TYR A 207 0.76 -16.34 -0.72
N PRO A 208 -0.48 -16.79 -0.98
CA PRO A 208 -1.61 -15.89 -1.17
C PRO A 208 -1.95 -15.14 0.12
N ALA A 209 -2.26 -13.86 0.00
CA ALA A 209 -2.78 -13.02 1.09
C ALA A 209 -3.76 -11.97 0.53
N GLU A 210 -4.73 -11.54 1.34
CA GLU A 210 -5.67 -10.48 0.96
C GLU A 210 -4.98 -9.10 0.97
N THR A 211 -3.97 -8.94 1.82
CA THR A 211 -3.19 -7.72 1.99
C THR A 211 -1.89 -8.04 2.71
N PHE A 212 -0.98 -7.07 2.84
CA PHE A 212 0.06 -7.15 3.85
C PHE A 212 -0.39 -6.49 5.15
N SER A 213 -0.05 -7.11 6.28
CA SER A 213 -0.01 -6.40 7.55
C SER A 213 1.10 -5.34 7.49
N ILE A 214 0.71 -4.07 7.56
CA ILE A 214 1.65 -2.94 7.56
C ILE A 214 2.06 -2.66 9.01
N LEU A 215 3.21 -3.22 9.42
CA LEU A 215 3.77 -2.95 10.75
C LEU A 215 4.06 -1.46 10.92
N SER A 216 4.52 -0.78 9.86
CA SER A 216 4.77 0.65 9.87
C SER A 216 4.73 1.24 8.46
N GLY A 217 3.79 2.15 8.21
CA GLY A 217 3.75 2.98 7.00
C GLY A 217 4.44 4.32 7.21
N TYR A 218 3.70 5.43 7.12
CA TYR A 218 4.24 6.77 7.32
C TYR A 218 4.65 7.00 8.78
N ARG A 219 5.78 7.69 8.97
CA ARG A 219 6.22 8.19 10.28
C ARG A 219 6.39 9.69 10.22
N THR A 220 5.74 10.43 11.13
CA THR A 220 6.07 11.84 11.29
C THR A 220 7.56 11.98 11.68
N PRO A 221 8.26 13.04 11.24
CA PRO A 221 9.61 13.33 11.74
C PRO A 221 9.72 13.31 13.27
N TYR A 222 8.70 13.80 13.98
CA TYR A 222 8.60 13.74 15.43
C TYR A 222 8.61 12.29 15.95
N TYR A 223 7.68 11.46 15.48
CA TYR A 223 7.54 10.08 15.94
C TYR A 223 8.77 9.25 15.60
N ASN A 224 9.30 9.39 14.38
CA ASN A 224 10.50 8.68 13.94
C ASN A 224 11.69 8.96 14.87
N LYS A 225 11.89 10.22 15.27
CA LYS A 225 12.92 10.59 16.24
C LYS A 225 12.61 10.01 17.62
N ALA A 226 11.36 10.06 18.07
CA ALA A 226 10.96 9.57 19.40
C ALA A 226 11.24 8.08 19.60
N ILE A 227 11.15 7.27 18.53
CA ILE A 227 11.48 5.84 18.56
C ILE A 227 12.95 5.54 18.18
N GLY A 228 13.83 6.55 18.20
CA GLY A 228 15.27 6.38 17.99
C GLY A 228 15.69 6.05 16.55
N ASN A 229 14.81 6.21 15.56
CA ASN A 229 15.11 5.88 14.18
C ASN A 229 15.96 6.94 13.46
N VAL A 230 16.62 6.52 12.39
CA VAL A 230 17.49 7.40 11.60
C VAL A 230 16.73 8.56 10.96
N ARG A 231 17.36 9.73 10.92
CA ARG A 231 16.77 11.00 10.47
C ARG A 231 16.28 10.99 9.01
N TYR A 232 16.96 10.25 8.14
CA TYR A 232 16.64 10.17 6.70
C TYR A 232 15.92 8.85 6.34
N SER A 233 15.13 8.31 7.27
CA SER A 233 14.30 7.14 7.01
C SER A 233 13.25 7.44 5.93
N ARG A 234 13.08 6.53 4.96
CA ARG A 234 12.12 6.70 3.88
C ARG A 234 10.65 6.73 4.33
N HIS A 235 10.36 6.21 5.54
CA HIS A 235 9.03 6.31 6.16
C HIS A 235 8.60 7.78 6.37
N ASN A 236 9.54 8.70 6.59
CA ASN A 236 9.20 10.11 6.78
C ASN A 236 8.70 10.81 5.51
N TRP A 237 8.96 10.24 4.33
CA TRP A 237 8.58 10.80 3.03
C TRP A 237 7.56 9.93 2.29
N GLY A 238 6.83 9.07 3.02
CA GLY A 238 5.74 8.27 2.47
C GLY A 238 6.15 7.23 1.45
N GLY A 239 7.44 6.90 1.39
CA GLY A 239 8.00 6.03 0.36
C GLY A 239 8.47 4.70 0.88
N ALA A 240 8.12 4.30 2.10
CA ALA A 240 8.50 3.03 2.71
C ALA A 240 7.36 2.40 3.51
N ALA A 241 7.39 1.07 3.60
CA ALA A 241 6.52 0.27 4.44
C ALA A 241 7.32 -0.90 5.04
N ASP A 242 7.01 -1.24 6.28
CA ASP A 242 7.44 -2.47 6.94
C ASP A 242 6.25 -3.45 6.88
N ILE A 243 6.43 -4.58 6.21
CA ILE A 243 5.35 -5.49 5.78
C ILE A 243 5.58 -6.94 6.21
N PHE A 244 4.50 -7.69 6.39
CA PHE A 244 4.49 -9.14 6.62
C PHE A 244 3.16 -9.76 6.18
N ILE A 245 3.14 -11.08 5.94
CA ILE A 245 1.94 -11.88 5.69
C ILE A 245 1.43 -12.40 7.04
N ASP A 246 0.13 -12.27 7.27
CA ASP A 246 -0.56 -12.55 8.54
C ASP A 246 -2.00 -12.95 8.18
N GLU A 247 -2.15 -14.20 7.73
CA GLU A 247 -3.42 -14.74 7.23
C GLU A 247 -3.87 -15.95 8.05
N ASN A 248 -2.95 -16.76 8.59
CA ASN A 248 -3.25 -18.08 9.13
C ASN A 248 -2.56 -18.36 10.48
N PRO A 249 -3.12 -17.88 11.61
CA PRO A 249 -4.27 -16.98 11.73
C PRO A 249 -3.87 -15.49 11.66
N LYS A 250 -4.86 -14.60 11.44
CA LYS A 250 -4.67 -13.14 11.56
C LYS A 250 -4.46 -12.72 13.02
N ASP A 251 -3.25 -12.84 13.54
CA ASP A 251 -2.91 -12.59 14.95
C ASP A 251 -1.87 -11.48 15.17
N GLY A 252 -1.41 -10.83 14.09
CA GLY A 252 -0.41 -9.78 14.14
C GLY A 252 1.03 -10.29 14.18
N MET A 253 1.25 -11.59 14.00
CA MET A 253 2.54 -12.22 13.75
C MET A 253 2.67 -12.57 12.27
N MET A 254 3.92 -12.64 11.78
CA MET A 254 4.16 -13.20 10.45
C MET A 254 3.82 -14.69 10.44
N ASP A 255 3.12 -15.14 9.40
CA ASP A 255 2.86 -16.56 9.15
C ASP A 255 4.18 -17.35 8.98
N ASP A 256 4.13 -18.66 9.24
CA ASP A 256 5.23 -19.60 9.02
C ASP A 256 5.39 -19.87 7.51
N LEU A 257 6.10 -18.98 6.81
CA LEU A 257 6.27 -19.02 5.36
C LEU A 257 7.19 -20.16 4.92
N ASN A 258 8.14 -20.59 5.76
CA ASN A 258 9.04 -21.69 5.41
C ASN A 258 8.52 -23.08 5.84
N ASN A 259 7.39 -23.14 6.55
CA ASN A 259 6.75 -24.36 7.08
C ASN A 259 7.64 -25.16 8.05
N ASP A 260 8.48 -24.49 8.85
CA ASP A 260 9.37 -25.13 9.83
C ASP A 260 8.78 -25.20 11.26
N GLY A 261 7.58 -24.64 11.44
CA GLY A 261 6.87 -24.55 12.71
C GLY A 261 7.32 -23.41 13.62
N LYS A 262 8.12 -22.44 13.14
CA LYS A 262 8.67 -21.35 13.94
C LYS A 262 8.52 -19.99 13.25
N TYR A 263 7.75 -19.10 13.87
CA TYR A 263 7.55 -17.71 13.42
C TYR A 263 8.78 -16.81 13.69
N ASN A 264 9.72 -16.77 12.75
CA ASN A 264 11.04 -16.16 12.95
C ASN A 264 11.61 -15.48 11.68
N TRP A 265 12.89 -15.13 11.73
CA TRP A 265 13.55 -14.38 10.65
C TRP A 265 13.70 -15.18 9.35
N GLU A 266 13.62 -16.50 9.41
CA GLU A 266 13.61 -17.36 8.22
C GLU A 266 12.30 -17.21 7.42
N ASP A 267 11.17 -16.85 8.06
CA ASP A 267 9.95 -16.51 7.32
C ASP A 267 10.10 -15.19 6.58
N ALA A 268 10.66 -14.19 7.26
CA ALA A 268 10.99 -12.92 6.62
C ALA A 268 12.04 -13.09 5.51
N LYS A 269 12.84 -14.16 5.54
CA LYS A 269 13.74 -14.53 4.44
C LYS A 269 12.97 -14.84 3.18
N VAL A 270 11.91 -15.65 3.27
CA VAL A 270 11.10 -16.07 2.13
C VAL A 270 10.55 -14.85 1.40
N LEU A 271 9.89 -13.94 2.14
CA LEU A 271 9.36 -12.68 1.58
C LEU A 271 10.49 -11.79 1.02
N TYR A 272 11.62 -11.68 1.73
CA TYR A 272 12.77 -10.89 1.26
C TYR A 272 13.32 -11.42 -0.06
N ASP A 273 13.60 -12.72 -0.15
CA ASP A 273 14.24 -13.35 -1.31
C ASP A 273 13.35 -13.23 -2.55
N ILE A 274 12.03 -13.43 -2.41
CA ILE A 274 11.07 -13.24 -3.50
C ILE A 274 11.07 -11.79 -4.01
N ILE A 275 11.16 -10.80 -3.11
CA ILE A 275 11.24 -9.39 -3.51
C ILE A 275 12.59 -9.08 -4.16
N ASP A 276 13.68 -9.61 -3.63
CA ASP A 276 15.03 -9.42 -4.14
C ASP A 276 15.17 -9.97 -5.57
N ASP A 277 14.58 -11.14 -5.84
CA ASP A 277 14.55 -11.79 -7.15
C ASP A 277 13.79 -11.00 -8.23
N MET A 278 13.03 -9.98 -7.86
CA MET A 278 12.42 -9.06 -8.82
C MET A 278 13.41 -8.01 -9.35
N TYR A 279 14.50 -7.74 -8.63
CA TYR A 279 15.46 -6.72 -9.04
C TYR A 279 16.21 -7.12 -10.32
N GLY A 280 16.51 -6.13 -11.16
CA GLY A 280 17.13 -6.33 -12.48
C GLY A 280 16.14 -6.68 -13.59
N LYS A 281 14.89 -7.06 -13.27
CA LYS A 281 13.84 -7.26 -14.28
C LYS A 281 13.36 -5.92 -14.83
N PRO A 282 13.21 -5.74 -16.17
CA PRO A 282 12.82 -4.45 -16.76
C PRO A 282 11.50 -3.89 -16.21
N TRP A 283 10.51 -4.75 -15.97
CA TRP A 283 9.21 -4.35 -15.41
C TRP A 283 9.29 -3.89 -13.95
N TYR A 284 10.32 -4.29 -13.20
CA TYR A 284 10.53 -3.88 -11.81
C TYR A 284 11.37 -2.61 -11.68
N ALA A 285 12.07 -2.20 -12.74
CA ALA A 285 13.00 -1.08 -12.73
C ALA A 285 12.42 0.23 -12.13
N PRO A 286 11.15 0.62 -12.37
CA PRO A 286 10.56 1.80 -11.75
C PRO A 286 10.49 1.71 -10.21
N PHE A 287 10.32 0.50 -9.66
CA PHE A 287 10.05 0.24 -8.25
C PHE A 287 11.32 -0.02 -7.40
N VAL A 288 12.49 0.20 -7.99
CA VAL A 288 13.78 0.03 -7.31
C VAL A 288 13.85 0.90 -6.05
N GLY A 289 14.29 0.28 -4.96
CA GLY A 289 14.58 0.96 -3.71
C GLY A 289 15.29 0.08 -2.70
N GLY A 290 15.17 0.45 -1.43
CA GLY A 290 15.65 -0.30 -0.29
C GLY A 290 14.81 -1.54 -0.01
N LEU A 291 15.48 -2.59 0.42
CA LEU A 291 14.90 -3.84 0.91
C LEU A 291 15.71 -4.26 2.13
N GLY A 292 15.03 -4.57 3.23
CA GLY A 292 15.73 -5.06 4.42
C GLY A 292 14.89 -6.04 5.22
N ARG A 293 15.56 -7.00 5.85
CA ARG A 293 14.92 -8.03 6.67
C ARG A 293 15.16 -7.76 8.15
N TYR A 294 14.15 -8.00 8.97
CA TYR A 294 14.22 -7.80 10.41
C TYR A 294 13.75 -9.02 11.19
N LYS A 295 14.53 -9.35 12.22
CA LYS A 295 14.20 -10.38 13.20
C LYS A 295 13.05 -9.91 14.09
N LYS A 296 12.36 -10.87 14.71
CA LYS A 296 11.45 -10.64 15.83
C LYS A 296 12.16 -9.90 16.97
N SER A 297 11.43 -9.03 17.65
CA SER A 297 11.80 -8.42 18.94
C SER A 297 10.68 -8.58 19.95
N ASP A 298 10.88 -8.07 21.17
CA ASP A 298 9.80 -8.02 22.17
C ASP A 298 8.63 -7.10 21.76
N ALA A 299 8.87 -6.19 20.81
CA ALA A 299 7.88 -5.21 20.38
C ALA A 299 7.10 -5.62 19.12
N HIS A 300 7.61 -6.57 18.32
CA HIS A 300 7.00 -6.96 17.05
C HIS A 300 7.55 -8.32 16.53
N GLY A 301 6.77 -8.97 15.67
CA GLY A 301 7.20 -10.13 14.87
C GLY A 301 8.30 -9.81 13.84
N PRO A 302 8.79 -10.82 13.11
CA PRO A 302 9.70 -10.59 11.99
C PRO A 302 8.95 -9.85 10.87
N PHE A 303 9.67 -9.06 10.06
CA PHE A 303 9.08 -8.30 8.97
C PHE A 303 10.11 -7.96 7.89
N VAL A 304 9.62 -7.50 6.73
CA VAL A 304 10.44 -6.99 5.64
C VAL A 304 10.17 -5.51 5.40
N HIS A 305 11.22 -4.72 5.38
CA HIS A 305 11.18 -3.33 4.96
C HIS A 305 11.29 -3.24 3.44
N VAL A 306 10.42 -2.43 2.83
CA VAL A 306 10.52 -2.04 1.42
C VAL A 306 10.39 -0.54 1.27
N ASP A 307 11.10 0.03 0.29
CA ASP A 307 10.88 1.41 -0.11
C ASP A 307 11.10 1.65 -1.61
N VAL A 308 10.76 2.86 -2.04
CA VAL A 308 10.88 3.36 -3.43
C VAL A 308 11.90 4.50 -3.51
N ARG A 309 13.06 4.38 -2.86
CA ARG A 309 14.10 5.43 -2.84
C ARG A 309 14.75 5.70 -4.20
N GLY A 310 14.48 4.87 -5.21
CA GLY A 310 15.00 5.02 -6.57
C GLY A 310 16.42 4.49 -6.78
N PHE A 311 17.01 3.86 -5.76
CA PHE A 311 18.32 3.21 -5.86
C PHE A 311 18.37 1.98 -4.97
N HIS A 312 19.13 0.99 -5.42
CA HIS A 312 19.31 -0.28 -4.74
C HIS A 312 20.00 -0.08 -3.39
N ALA A 313 19.43 -0.67 -2.33
CA ALA A 313 20.03 -0.74 -1.00
C ALA A 313 19.53 -2.00 -0.29
N ARG A 314 20.44 -2.71 0.40
CA ARG A 314 20.16 -3.90 1.20
C ARG A 314 20.75 -3.77 2.58
N TRP A 315 20.04 -4.27 3.58
CA TRP A 315 20.49 -4.34 4.96
C TRP A 315 19.60 -5.32 5.73
N GLY A 316 19.94 -5.54 7.00
CA GLY A 316 19.31 -6.56 7.82
C GLY A 316 20.26 -7.70 8.06
N ASP A 317 19.90 -8.53 9.03
CA ASP A 317 20.60 -9.76 9.39
C ASP A 317 19.89 -10.96 8.76
#